data_AF-A0A3A0DL79-F1
#
_entry.id   AF-A0A3A0DL79-F1
#
_cell.length_a   1.000
_cell.length_b   1.000
_cell.length_c   1.000
_cell.angle_alpha   90.00
_cell.angle_beta   90.00
_cell.angle_gamma   90.00
#
_symmetry.space_group_name_H-M   'P 1'
#
loop_
_entity.id
_entity.type
_entity.pdbx_description
1 polymer ?
#
loop_
_entity_poly.entity_id
_entity_poly.type
_entity_poly.pdbx_seq_one_letter_code
_entity_poly.pdbx_strand_id
1 'polypeptide(L)'
;CATVCPSGALYFGSRDEIEALRKTAVPTNRFLFGRQVVHTKVHMMVPRERTPEYVDVTAALADAPTGQDMSLNVLSDICLTAMG
;
A
#
# COMPACT_ATOMS: atom_id res chain seq x y z
N CYS A 1 -6.39 15.22 -1.63
CA CYS A 1 -6.12 13.98 -0.87
C CYS A 1 -5.00 14.16 0.14
N ALA A 2 -3.80 14.64 -0.23
CA ALA A 2 -2.66 14.79 0.68
C ALA A 2 -2.98 15.64 1.93
N THR A 3 -3.65 16.79 1.78
CA THR A 3 -4.00 17.70 2.89
C THR A 3 -4.85 17.06 3.99
N VAL A 4 -5.64 16.03 3.67
CA VAL A 4 -6.55 15.37 4.61
C VAL A 4 -6.04 14.00 5.06
N CYS A 5 -4.79 13.65 4.74
CA CYS A 5 -4.22 12.34 5.07
C CYS A 5 -3.66 12.35 6.51
N PRO A 6 -4.30 11.67 7.49
CA PRO A 6 -3.88 11.73 8.89
C PRO A 6 -2.56 10.99 9.14
N SER A 7 -2.23 10.00 8.30
CA SER A 7 -1.02 9.19 8.45
C SER A 7 0.23 9.82 7.84
N GLY A 8 0.10 10.90 7.05
CA GLY A 8 1.22 11.48 6.31
C GLY A 8 1.80 10.55 5.22
N ALA A 9 1.04 9.52 4.81
CA ALA A 9 1.47 8.59 3.76
C ALA A 9 1.49 9.25 2.38
N LEU A 10 0.62 10.23 2.14
CA LEU A 10 0.53 10.98 0.89
C LEU A 10 1.26 12.32 1.02
N TYR A 11 1.98 12.69 -0.03
CA TYR A 11 2.69 13.97 -0.13
C TYR A 11 2.39 14.64 -1.47
N PHE A 12 2.31 15.96 -1.49
CA PHE A 12 2.17 16.78 -2.70
C PHE A 12 3.19 17.92 -2.65
N GLY A 13 4.11 17.94 -3.61
CA GLY A 13 5.22 18.87 -3.67
C GLY A 13 6.20 18.47 -4.78
N SER A 14 7.38 19.06 -4.78
CA SER A 14 8.41 18.77 -5.79
C SER A 14 9.14 17.45 -5.51
N ARG A 15 9.85 16.97 -6.53
CA ARG A 15 10.67 15.76 -6.45
C ARG A 15 11.82 15.93 -5.46
N ASP A 16 12.53 17.05 -5.56
CA ASP A 16 13.73 17.29 -4.76
C ASP A 16 13.40 17.44 -3.27
N GLU A 17 12.27 18.08 -2.95
CA GLU A 17 11.80 18.21 -1.57
C GLU A 17 11.53 16.84 -0.93
N ILE A 18 10.78 15.95 -1.60
CA ILE A 18 10.46 14.65 -1.01
C ILE A 18 11.69 13.75 -0.90
N GLU A 19 12.62 13.82 -1.85
CA GLU A 19 13.87 13.07 -1.80
C GLU A 19 14.79 13.56 -0.67
N ALA A 20 14.82 14.87 -0.41
CA ALA A 20 15.52 15.43 0.75
C ALA A 20 14.90 15.02 2.09
N LEU A 21 13.57 14.94 2.15
CA LEU A 21 12.82 14.52 3.34
C LEU A 21 12.95 13.00 3.60
N ARG A 22 13.01 12.17 2.56
CA ARG A 22 13.03 10.70 2.65
C ARG A 22 14.32 10.10 2.10
N LYS A 23 15.44 10.43 2.73
CA LYS A 23 16.81 10.07 2.29
C LYS A 23 17.03 8.57 2.05
N THR A 24 16.36 7.72 2.84
CA THR A 24 16.46 6.25 2.78
C THR A 24 15.51 5.62 1.77
N ALA A 25 14.74 6.42 1.04
CA ALA A 25 13.82 5.94 0.02
C ALA A 25 14.09 6.61 -1.33
N VAL A 26 13.63 5.96 -2.39
CA VAL A 26 13.64 6.50 -3.75
C VAL A 26 12.25 6.40 -4.36
N PRO A 27 11.87 7.34 -5.21
CA PRO A 27 10.57 7.30 -5.87
C PRO A 27 10.57 6.42 -7.14
N THR A 28 9.56 5.57 -7.29
CA THR A 28 9.27 4.80 -8.51
C THR A 28 7.83 5.00 -8.96
N ASN A 29 7.57 4.93 -10.26
CA ASN A 29 6.23 4.94 -10.84
C ASN A 29 5.98 3.72 -11.75
N ARG A 30 6.83 2.69 -11.64
CA ARG A 30 6.75 1.46 -12.43
C ARG A 30 6.13 0.38 -11.55
N PHE A 31 5.01 -0.17 -11.99
CA PHE A 31 4.28 -1.23 -11.30
C PHE A 31 4.14 -2.43 -12.23
N LEU A 32 4.31 -3.65 -11.71
CA LEU A 32 4.01 -4.88 -12.42
C LEU A 32 2.70 -5.46 -11.88
N PHE A 33 1.74 -5.65 -12.77
CA PHE A 33 0.48 -6.35 -12.51
C PHE A 33 0.48 -7.64 -13.32
N GLY A 34 0.79 -8.77 -12.67
CA GLY A 34 0.98 -10.05 -13.36
C GLY A 34 2.09 -9.97 -14.40
N ARG A 35 1.72 -9.79 -15.68
CA ARG A 35 2.67 -9.68 -16.81
C ARG A 35 2.74 -8.30 -17.45
N GLN A 36 2.03 -7.32 -16.89
CA GLN A 36 1.91 -5.98 -17.47
C GLN A 36 2.65 -4.95 -16.62
N VAL A 37 3.56 -4.20 -17.26
CA VAL A 37 4.18 -3.03 -16.64
C VAL A 37 3.32 -1.79 -16.90
N VAL A 38 3.00 -1.07 -15.82
CA VAL A 38 2.22 0.16 -15.84
C VAL A 38 3.08 1.32 -15.32
N HIS A 39 3.02 2.45 -16.02
CA HIS A 39 3.66 3.70 -15.62
C HIS A 39 2.61 4.68 -15.10
N THR A 40 2.75 5.11 -13.85
CA THR A 40 1.82 6.05 -13.22
C THR A 40 2.35 7.47 -13.25
N LYS A 41 1.46 8.46 -13.08
CA LYS A 41 1.86 9.86 -12.88
C LYS A 41 2.33 10.14 -11.45
N VAL A 42 1.77 9.42 -10.48
CA VAL A 42 2.18 9.48 -9.08
C VAL A 42 3.35 8.53 -8.84
N HIS A 43 4.21 8.88 -7.89
CA HIS A 43 5.35 8.06 -7.50
C HIS A 43 5.14 7.49 -6.10
N MET A 44 5.54 6.22 -5.92
CA MET A 44 5.61 5.55 -4.64
C MET A 44 7.05 5.55 -4.15
N MET A 45 7.24 5.81 -2.86
CA MET A 45 8.56 5.75 -2.23
C MET A 45 8.86 4.31 -1.83
N VAL A 46 9.99 3.79 -2.28
CA VAL A 46 10.47 2.43 -1.99
C VAL A 46 11.83 2.50 -1.29
N PRO A 47 12.19 1.51 -0.44
CA PRO A 47 13.49 1.51 0.24
C PRO A 47 14.66 1.58 -0.76
N ARG A 48 15.62 2.48 -0.49
CA ARG A 48 16.77 2.70 -1.38
C ARG A 48 17.66 1.47 -1.46
N GLU A 49 17.91 0.81 -0.33
CA GLU A 49 18.80 -0.35 -0.21
C GLU A 49 18.32 -1.56 -1.02
N ARG A 50 17.03 -1.60 -1.36
CA ARG A 50 16.40 -2.66 -2.16
C ARG A 50 15.50 -2.05 -3.22
N THR A 51 16.03 -1.12 -4.00
CA THR A 51 15.24 -0.46 -5.06
C THR A 51 14.86 -1.48 -6.14
N PRO A 52 13.58 -1.88 -6.25
CA PRO A 52 13.16 -2.81 -7.28
C PRO A 52 12.98 -2.08 -8.61
N GLU A 53 13.10 -2.79 -9.74
CA GLU A 53 12.82 -2.21 -11.06
C GLU A 53 11.36 -1.75 -11.18
N TYR A 54 10.45 -2.51 -10.57
CA TYR A 54 9.02 -2.24 -10.48
C TYR A 54 8.48 -2.75 -9.15
N VAL A 55 7.38 -2.17 -8.68
CA VAL A 55 6.61 -2.73 -7.56
C VAL A 55 5.71 -3.83 -8.11
N ASP A 56 5.98 -5.09 -7.76
CA ASP A 56 5.10 -6.22 -8.11
C ASP A 56 3.90 -6.24 -7.17
N VAL A 57 2.73 -5.92 -7.72
CA VAL A 57 1.48 -5.80 -6.96
C VAL A 57 0.88 -7.17 -6.65
N THR A 58 1.21 -8.18 -7.44
CA THR A 58 0.65 -9.53 -7.34
C THR A 58 1.53 -10.50 -6.55
N ALA A 59 2.75 -10.10 -6.18
CA ALA A 59 3.73 -10.96 -5.52
C ALA A 59 3.18 -11.69 -4.28
N ALA A 60 2.42 -10.99 -3.43
CA ALA A 60 1.89 -11.55 -2.19
C ALA A 60 0.48 -12.18 -2.34
N LEU A 61 -0.11 -12.18 -3.53
CA LEU A 61 -1.50 -12.64 -3.70
C LEU A 61 -1.66 -14.15 -3.47
N ALA A 62 -0.61 -14.93 -3.71
CA ALA A 62 -0.58 -16.37 -3.48
C ALA A 62 -0.17 -16.75 -2.04
N ASP A 63 0.30 -15.78 -1.24
CA ASP A 63 0.77 -16.03 0.11
C ASP A 63 -0.42 -16.31 1.04
N ALA A 64 -0.22 -17.24 1.98
CA ALA A 64 -1.18 -17.41 3.06
C ALA A 64 -1.26 -16.12 3.89
N PRO A 65 -2.46 -15.70 4.33
CA PRO A 65 -2.62 -14.46 5.07
C PRO A 65 -1.81 -14.49 6.36
N THR A 66 -0.90 -13.53 6.51
CA THR A 66 -0.11 -13.31 7.73
C THR A 66 -0.87 -12.37 8.67
N GLY A 67 -1.91 -12.87 9.35
CA GLY A 67 -2.71 -12.05 10.26
C GLY A 67 -3.48 -12.88 11.30
N GLN A 68 -3.62 -12.34 12.51
CA GLN A 68 -4.42 -12.92 13.59
C GLN A 68 -5.90 -12.96 13.19
N ASP A 69 -6.61 -13.98 13.65
CA ASP A 69 -8.06 -14.13 13.44
C ASP A 69 -8.80 -12.93 14.04
N MET A 70 -9.26 -12.02 13.18
CA MET A 70 -10.08 -10.87 13.58
C MET A 70 -11.53 -11.24 13.39
N SER A 71 -12.21 -11.60 14.48
CA SER A 71 -13.64 -11.84 14.48
C SER A 71 -14.40 -10.52 14.24
N LEU A 72 -15.09 -10.43 13.10
CA LEU A 72 -16.06 -9.37 12.85
C LEU A 72 -17.32 -9.64 13.69
N ASN A 73 -17.47 -8.93 14.82
CA ASN A 73 -18.63 -9.04 15.70
C ASN A 73 -19.97 -8.68 15.03
N VAL A 74 -19.94 -8.11 13.82
CA VAL A 74 -21.14 -7.77 13.03
C VAL A 74 -21.95 -9.00 12.62
N LEU A 75 -21.31 -10.16 12.44
CA LEU A 75 -22.01 -11.41 12.11
C LEU A 75 -22.47 -12.20 13.34
N SER A 76 -21.95 -11.88 14.52
CA SER A 76 -22.29 -12.54 15.79
C SER A 76 -23.71 -12.21 16.24
N ASP A 77 -24.16 -10.97 16.01
CA ASP A 77 -25.45 -10.48 16.49
C ASP A 77 -26.63 -10.98 15.63
N ILE A 78 -26.41 -11.26 14.35
CA ILE A 78 -27.43 -11.79 13.43
C ILE A 78 -27.82 -13.24 13.81
N CYS A 79 -26.87 -14.03 14.29
CA CYS A 79 -27.13 -15.41 14.68
C CYS A 79 -27.91 -15.50 16.00
N LEU A 80 -27.65 -14.57 16.94
CA LEU A 80 -28.33 -14.55 18.24
C LEU A 80 -29.79 -14.11 18.16
N THR A 81 -30.15 -13.29 17.17
CA THR A 81 -31.56 -12.88 16.93
C THR A 81 -32.36 -13.89 16.11
N ALA A 82 -31.71 -14.83 15.42
CA ALA A 82 -32.38 -15.86 14.62
C ALA A 82 -32.71 -17.16 15.42
N MET A 83 -32.27 -17.24 16.69
CA MET A 83 -32.53 -18.38 17.60
C MET A 83 -33.43 -18.01 18.79
N GLY A 84 -34.12 -16.86 18.74
CA GLY A 84 -35.05 -16.38 19.76
C GLY A 84 -36.48 -16.28 19.26
#